data_AF-A0A9P6PIF5-F1
#
_entry.id   AF-A0A9P6PIF5-F1
#
_cell.length_a   1.000
_cell.length_b   1.000
_cell.length_c   1.000
_cell.angle_alpha   90.00
_cell.angle_beta   90.00
_cell.angle_gamma   90.00
#
_symmetry.space_group_name_H-M   'P 1'
#
loop_
_entity.id
_entity.type
_entity.pdbx_description
1 polymer ?
#
loop_
_entity_poly.entity_id
_entity_poly.type
_entity_poly.pdbx_seq_one_letter_code
_entity_poly.pdbx_strand_id
1 'polypeptide(L)'
;MLFERIVPARTMVIPLAAPPPPPPMVVVDNHQERITEQYKFHCLDTYELVGRLESEGGFTRQQAKTLMELVHHQLRMSVLEVEENMLPRSQLDTESHLLQGAIAELRNEVQIMRRSDAALLKTELASLSREIEALEHRLQEDLASMQADVDLSMNDYRAEARQEHKLTHIGIQEINNRLTVLLGDCNVSLESLKWQSIWKGLMGAVFATIGVSLLGYALSTLRWRSESARVASKPTSTIIDPSLTYADMEL
;
A
#
# COMPACT_ATOMS: atom_id res chain seq x y z
N MET A 1 18.42 4.38 27.10
CA MET A 1 17.47 4.44 28.23
C MET A 1 16.08 4.60 27.65
N LEU A 2 15.20 3.62 27.80
CA LEU A 2 13.73 3.70 27.76
C LEU A 2 13.17 2.29 27.50
N PHE A 3 13.34 1.44 28.52
CA PHE A 3 12.58 0.21 28.66
C PHE A 3 11.54 0.46 29.76
N GLU A 4 10.40 -0.22 29.63
CA GLU A 4 9.35 -0.41 30.62
C GLU A 4 8.36 0.75 30.87
N ARG A 5 7.20 0.62 30.25
CA ARG A 5 5.92 0.77 30.97
C ARG A 5 4.93 -0.28 30.46
N ILE A 6 5.10 -1.49 30.96
CA ILE A 6 4.05 -2.52 30.93
C ILE A 6 2.99 -2.04 31.93
N VAL A 7 1.87 -1.53 31.42
CA VAL A 7 0.70 -1.19 32.23
C VAL A 7 0.06 -2.53 32.64
N PRO A 8 -0.04 -2.87 33.93
CA PRO A 8 -0.69 -4.10 34.33
C PRO A 8 -2.18 -3.99 33.99
N ALA A 9 -2.70 -5.00 33.29
CA ALA A 9 -4.11 -5.17 33.04
C ALA A 9 -4.86 -5.08 34.37
N ARG A 10 -5.58 -3.97 34.56
CA ARG A 10 -6.45 -3.75 35.71
C ARG A 10 -7.51 -4.85 35.65
N THR A 11 -7.36 -5.89 36.45
CA THR A 11 -8.35 -6.93 36.69
C THR A 11 -9.65 -6.20 37.05
N MET A 12 -10.55 -6.10 36.09
CA MET A 12 -11.86 -5.51 36.28
C MET A 12 -12.63 -6.55 37.09
N VAL A 13 -12.52 -6.43 38.41
CA VAL A 13 -13.41 -7.08 39.37
C VAL A 13 -14.78 -6.48 39.08
N ILE A 14 -15.52 -7.11 38.18
CA ILE A 14 -16.94 -6.85 38.00
C ILE A 14 -17.53 -7.05 39.40
N PRO A 15 -18.26 -6.07 39.97
CA PRO A 15 -18.92 -6.27 41.23
C PRO A 15 -19.83 -7.48 41.01
N LEU A 16 -19.50 -8.58 41.69
CA LEU A 16 -20.34 -9.75 41.78
C LEU A 16 -21.70 -9.22 42.23
N ALA A 17 -22.62 -9.05 41.29
CA ALA A 17 -24.00 -8.71 41.60
C ALA A 17 -24.38 -9.75 42.64
N ALA A 18 -24.67 -9.27 43.87
CA ALA A 18 -24.85 -10.12 45.02
C ALA A 18 -25.69 -11.31 44.56
N PRO A 19 -25.21 -12.55 44.75
CA PRO A 19 -26.01 -13.71 44.38
C PRO A 19 -27.41 -13.44 44.93
N PRO A 20 -28.48 -13.69 44.15
CA PRO A 20 -29.82 -13.68 44.75
C PRO A 20 -29.67 -14.47 46.05
N PRO A 21 -30.11 -13.91 47.19
CA PRO A 21 -29.83 -14.47 48.50
C PRO A 21 -30.02 -15.97 48.36
N PRO A 22 -29.02 -16.80 48.72
CA PRO A 22 -29.17 -18.24 48.62
C PRO A 22 -30.55 -18.53 49.20
N PRO A 23 -31.44 -19.23 48.46
CA PRO A 23 -32.72 -19.62 49.05
C PRO A 23 -32.34 -20.16 50.42
N PRO A 24 -32.89 -19.59 51.51
CA PRO A 24 -32.39 -19.84 52.85
C PRO A 24 -32.15 -21.33 52.91
N MET A 25 -30.90 -21.75 53.18
CA MET A 25 -30.67 -23.17 53.46
C MET A 25 -31.61 -23.45 54.59
N VAL A 26 -32.75 -24.06 54.26
CA VAL A 26 -33.82 -24.30 55.20
C VAL A 26 -33.17 -25.32 56.10
N VAL A 27 -32.71 -24.83 57.26
CA VAL A 27 -32.60 -25.64 58.47
C VAL A 27 -33.82 -26.51 58.40
N VAL A 28 -33.61 -27.81 58.16
CA VAL A 28 -34.67 -28.80 58.09
C VAL A 28 -35.35 -28.69 59.44
N ASP A 29 -36.37 -27.85 59.50
CA ASP A 29 -37.06 -27.56 60.73
C ASP A 29 -37.77 -28.86 61.04
N ASN A 30 -37.56 -29.36 62.26
CA ASN A 30 -38.15 -30.59 62.79
C ASN A 30 -39.69 -30.49 62.92
N HIS A 31 -40.36 -29.70 62.08
CA HIS A 31 -41.80 -29.66 61.91
C HIS A 31 -42.38 -30.96 61.35
N GLN A 32 -41.54 -31.85 60.83
CA GLN A 32 -41.94 -33.20 60.39
C GLN A 32 -42.63 -34.00 61.51
N GLU A 33 -42.26 -33.81 62.78
CA GLU A 33 -42.84 -34.55 63.91
C GLU A 33 -44.20 -34.00 64.39
N ARG A 34 -44.56 -32.75 64.04
CA ARG A 34 -45.76 -32.11 64.59
C ARG A 34 -47.04 -32.33 63.79
N ILE A 35 -46.94 -32.66 62.50
CA ILE A 35 -48.11 -32.78 61.62
C ILE A 35 -48.70 -34.19 61.65
N THR A 36 -47.93 -35.20 62.07
CA THR A 36 -48.40 -36.59 62.19
C THR A 36 -49.38 -36.82 63.33
N GLU A 37 -49.51 -35.90 64.29
CA GLU A 37 -50.42 -36.10 65.43
C GLU A 37 -51.87 -35.69 65.17
N GLN A 38 -52.15 -34.85 64.16
CA GLN A 38 -53.41 -34.10 64.13
C GLN A 38 -54.52 -34.63 63.21
N TYR A 39 -54.27 -35.72 62.48
CA TYR A 39 -55.29 -36.37 61.66
C TYR A 39 -55.36 -37.88 61.91
N LYS A 40 -55.62 -38.25 63.16
CA LYS A 40 -56.16 -39.58 63.46
C LYS A 40 -57.65 -39.59 63.10
N PHE A 41 -57.96 -39.52 61.81
CA PHE A 41 -59.31 -39.81 61.34
C PHE A 41 -59.62 -41.26 61.75
N HIS A 42 -60.62 -41.45 62.60
CA HIS A 42 -61.17 -42.77 62.84
C HIS A 42 -61.86 -43.21 61.55
N CYS A 43 -61.12 -43.94 60.72
CA CYS A 43 -61.55 -44.37 59.38
C CYS A 43 -62.83 -45.24 59.42
N LEU A 44 -63.14 -45.82 60.58
CA LEU A 44 -64.35 -46.60 60.81
C LEU A 44 -64.72 -46.57 62.30
N ASP A 45 -65.96 -46.20 62.60
CA ASP A 45 -66.54 -46.42 63.93
C ASP A 45 -67.07 -47.85 64.03
N THR A 46 -66.32 -48.70 64.73
CA THR A 46 -66.66 -50.10 64.94
C THR A 46 -67.93 -50.31 65.77
N TYR A 47 -68.25 -49.37 66.66
CA TYR A 47 -69.39 -49.50 67.56
C TYR A 47 -70.70 -49.14 66.85
N GLU A 48 -70.69 -48.06 66.08
CA GLU A 48 -71.85 -47.65 65.28
C GLU A 48 -72.20 -48.72 64.22
N LEU A 49 -71.18 -49.29 63.55
CA LEU A 49 -71.38 -50.33 62.53
C LEU A 49 -72.05 -51.58 63.12
N VAL A 50 -71.59 -52.05 64.28
CA VAL A 50 -72.20 -53.20 64.95
C VAL A 50 -73.61 -52.88 65.42
N GLY A 51 -73.85 -51.69 65.99
CA GLY A 51 -75.17 -51.26 66.42
C GLY A 51 -76.19 -51.20 65.28
N ARG A 52 -75.78 -50.71 64.10
CA ARG A 52 -76.63 -50.67 62.90
C ARG A 52 -76.90 -52.05 62.30
N LEU A 53 -75.90 -52.95 62.32
CA LEU A 53 -76.09 -54.34 61.88
C LEU A 53 -77.05 -55.12 62.80
N GLU A 54 -77.08 -54.81 64.09
CA GLU A 54 -78.02 -55.39 65.06
C GLU A 54 -79.44 -54.82 64.91
N SER A 55 -79.59 -53.50 64.74
CA SER A 55 -80.91 -52.84 64.71
C SER A 55 -81.61 -52.88 63.34
N GLU A 56 -80.88 -52.63 62.26
CA GLU A 56 -81.43 -52.53 60.90
C GLU A 56 -81.28 -53.85 60.12
N GLY A 57 -80.24 -54.63 60.44
CA GLY A 57 -79.87 -55.85 59.70
C GLY A 57 -80.41 -57.17 60.28
N GLY A 58 -80.94 -57.17 61.50
CA GLY A 58 -81.47 -58.37 62.16
C GLY A 58 -80.41 -59.44 62.46
N PHE A 59 -79.12 -59.07 62.46
CA PHE A 59 -78.02 -59.99 62.72
C PHE A 59 -77.82 -60.19 64.22
N THR A 60 -77.39 -61.40 64.60
CA THR A 60 -76.95 -61.64 65.97
C THR A 60 -75.65 -60.88 66.25
N ARG A 61 -75.43 -60.47 67.52
CA ARG A 61 -74.23 -59.75 67.94
C ARG A 61 -72.91 -60.39 67.48
N GLN A 62 -72.86 -61.72 67.46
CA GLN A 62 -71.68 -62.47 67.01
C GLN A 62 -71.45 -62.34 65.49
N GLN A 63 -72.53 -62.39 64.69
CA GLN A 63 -72.45 -62.20 63.24
C GLN A 63 -72.12 -60.76 62.87
N ALA A 64 -72.75 -59.78 63.53
CA ALA A 64 -72.47 -58.36 63.35
C ALA A 64 -71.01 -58.02 63.67
N LYS A 65 -70.46 -58.57 64.76
CA LYS A 65 -69.05 -58.44 65.11
C LYS A 65 -68.12 -59.04 64.05
N THR A 66 -68.44 -60.24 63.55
CA THR A 66 -67.61 -60.92 62.54
C THR A 66 -67.58 -60.16 61.22
N LEU A 67 -68.73 -59.61 60.79
CA LEU A 67 -68.82 -58.77 59.59
C LEU A 67 -68.08 -57.44 59.77
N MET A 68 -68.18 -56.83 60.95
CA MET A 68 -67.39 -55.64 61.27
C MET A 68 -65.89 -55.94 61.19
N GLU A 69 -65.44 -57.09 61.70
CA GLU A 69 -64.02 -57.47 61.67
C GLU A 69 -63.52 -57.65 60.22
N LEU A 70 -64.35 -58.25 59.37
CA LEU A 70 -64.06 -58.41 57.94
C LEU A 70 -63.98 -57.06 57.20
N VAL A 71 -64.96 -56.17 57.39
CA VAL A 71 -64.99 -54.84 56.77
C VAL A 71 -63.82 -53.99 57.26
N HIS A 72 -63.53 -54.02 58.55
CA HIS A 72 -62.39 -53.31 59.13
C HIS A 72 -61.06 -53.84 58.59
N HIS A 73 -60.92 -55.15 58.38
CA HIS A 73 -59.74 -55.74 57.77
C HIS A 73 -59.58 -55.33 56.31
N GLN A 74 -60.63 -55.44 55.49
CA GLN A 74 -60.59 -55.04 54.08
C GLN A 74 -60.28 -53.55 53.92
N LEU A 75 -60.90 -52.70 54.73
CA LEU A 75 -60.65 -51.26 54.73
C LEU A 75 -59.17 -50.99 55.06
N ARG A 76 -58.63 -51.64 56.10
CA ARG A 76 -57.21 -51.49 56.46
C ARG A 76 -56.28 -51.90 55.34
N MET A 77 -56.55 -53.03 54.67
CA MET A 77 -55.74 -53.47 53.54
C MET A 77 -55.78 -52.47 52.37
N SER A 78 -56.96 -51.94 52.05
CA SER A 78 -57.09 -50.92 50.99
C SER A 78 -56.41 -49.59 51.34
N VAL A 79 -56.45 -49.18 52.62
CA VAL A 79 -55.76 -47.97 53.09
C VAL A 79 -54.25 -48.16 53.00
N LEU A 80 -53.71 -49.31 53.41
CA LEU A 80 -52.29 -49.60 53.31
C LEU A 80 -51.80 -49.61 51.85
N GLU A 81 -52.58 -50.17 50.92
CA GLU A 81 -52.27 -50.15 49.49
C GLU A 81 -52.27 -48.73 48.90
N VAL A 82 -53.20 -47.87 49.34
CA VAL A 82 -53.25 -46.46 48.93
C VAL A 82 -52.10 -45.66 49.56
N GLU A 83 -51.76 -45.92 50.83
CA GLU A 83 -50.63 -45.29 51.51
C GLU A 83 -49.28 -45.67 50.89
N GLU A 84 -49.11 -46.90 50.40
CA GLU A 84 -47.90 -47.32 49.68
C GLU A 84 -47.71 -46.57 48.36
N ASN A 85 -48.82 -46.18 47.70
CA ASN A 85 -48.80 -45.48 46.42
C ASN A 85 -48.94 -43.96 46.54
N MET A 86 -49.30 -43.42 47.70
CA MET A 86 -49.39 -41.98 47.95
C MET A 86 -48.11 -41.46 48.60
N LEU A 87 -47.46 -40.50 47.96
CA LEU A 87 -46.50 -39.67 48.67
C LEU A 87 -47.24 -38.71 49.62
N PRO A 88 -46.79 -38.57 50.88
CA PRO A 88 -47.33 -37.57 51.77
C PRO A 88 -47.04 -36.17 51.23
N ARG A 89 -48.01 -35.27 51.33
CA ARG A 89 -47.92 -33.90 50.81
C ARG A 89 -46.67 -33.15 51.29
N SER A 90 -46.24 -33.41 52.53
CA SER A 90 -45.01 -32.81 53.10
C SER A 90 -43.73 -33.21 52.36
N GLN A 91 -43.62 -34.45 51.87
CA GLN A 91 -42.47 -34.88 51.07
C GLN A 91 -42.48 -34.20 49.70
N LEU A 92 -43.65 -34.09 49.06
CA LEU A 92 -43.78 -33.39 47.79
C LEU A 92 -43.38 -31.91 47.91
N ASP A 93 -43.82 -31.23 48.97
CA ASP A 93 -43.49 -29.82 49.21
C ASP A 93 -41.98 -29.64 49.43
N THR A 94 -41.34 -30.54 50.18
CA THR A 94 -39.89 -30.50 50.43
C THR A 94 -39.08 -30.68 49.14
N GLU A 95 -39.41 -31.71 48.34
CA GLU A 95 -38.76 -31.96 47.05
C GLU A 95 -38.97 -30.80 46.07
N SER A 96 -40.17 -30.23 46.03
CA SER A 96 -40.48 -29.04 45.23
C SER A 96 -39.60 -27.85 45.61
N HIS A 97 -39.37 -27.62 46.90
CA HIS A 97 -38.46 -26.56 47.37
C HIS A 97 -37.00 -26.81 46.98
N LEU A 98 -36.50 -28.05 47.10
CA LEU A 98 -35.15 -28.40 46.66
C LEU A 98 -34.98 -28.20 45.14
N LEU A 99 -35.96 -28.62 44.35
CA LEU A 99 -35.97 -28.42 42.90
C LEU A 99 -35.99 -26.93 42.53
N GLN A 100 -36.80 -26.12 43.22
CA GLN A 100 -36.81 -24.67 43.00
C GLN A 100 -35.45 -24.03 43.31
N GLY A 101 -34.77 -24.50 44.37
CA GLY A 101 -33.41 -24.10 44.69
C GLY A 101 -32.42 -24.43 43.57
N ALA A 102 -32.42 -25.67 43.09
CA ALA A 102 -31.55 -26.12 42.00
C ALA A 102 -31.82 -25.35 40.68
N ILE A 103 -33.09 -25.06 40.35
CA ILE A 103 -33.45 -24.26 39.18
C ILE A 103 -32.95 -22.82 39.32
N ALA A 104 -33.05 -22.23 40.51
CA ALA A 104 -32.55 -20.89 40.76
C ALA A 104 -31.01 -20.82 40.62
N GLU A 105 -30.31 -21.85 41.08
CA GLU A 105 -28.87 -21.99 40.93
C GLU A 105 -28.47 -22.13 39.46
N LEU A 106 -29.10 -23.05 38.71
CA LEU A 106 -28.86 -23.21 37.27
C LEU A 106 -29.12 -21.91 36.50
N ARG A 107 -30.19 -21.18 36.84
CA ARG A 107 -30.48 -19.89 36.21
C ARG A 107 -29.37 -18.88 36.48
N ASN A 108 -28.87 -18.84 37.70
CA ASN A 108 -27.77 -17.95 38.08
C ASN A 108 -26.48 -18.32 37.35
N GLU A 109 -26.16 -19.62 37.27
CA GLU A 109 -25.00 -20.13 36.55
C GLU A 109 -25.05 -19.75 35.06
N VAL A 110 -26.19 -19.99 34.39
CA VAL A 110 -26.41 -19.57 33.00
C VAL A 110 -26.28 -18.05 32.84
N GLN A 111 -26.78 -17.27 33.80
CA GLN A 111 -26.68 -15.81 33.75
C GLN A 111 -25.24 -15.32 33.93
N ILE A 112 -24.45 -15.96 34.79
CA ILE A 112 -23.03 -15.69 34.97
C ILE A 112 -22.26 -16.07 33.70
N MET A 113 -22.50 -17.26 33.14
CA MET A 113 -21.89 -17.72 31.89
C MET A 113 -22.16 -16.72 30.76
N ARG A 114 -23.42 -16.31 30.56
CA ARG A 114 -23.77 -15.31 29.53
C ARG A 114 -23.06 -13.97 29.72
N ARG A 115 -22.90 -13.51 30.96
CA ARG A 115 -22.16 -12.27 31.26
C ARG A 115 -20.68 -12.41 30.97
N SER A 116 -20.10 -13.57 31.31
CA SER A 116 -18.71 -13.91 31.01
C SER A 116 -18.47 -13.92 29.51
N ASP A 117 -19.31 -14.64 28.74
CA ASP A 117 -19.20 -14.71 27.28
C ASP A 117 -19.35 -13.34 26.63
N ALA A 118 -20.30 -12.54 27.10
CA ALA A 118 -20.47 -11.16 26.61
C ALA A 118 -19.25 -10.27 26.94
N ALA A 119 -18.57 -10.49 28.07
CA ALA A 119 -17.35 -9.78 28.41
C ALA A 119 -16.18 -10.23 27.51
N LEU A 120 -16.03 -11.54 27.27
CA LEU A 120 -15.02 -12.10 26.38
C LEU A 120 -15.18 -11.58 24.95
N LEU A 121 -16.39 -11.63 24.39
CA LEU A 121 -16.69 -11.09 23.05
C LEU A 121 -16.36 -9.61 22.95
N LYS A 122 -16.65 -8.81 23.98
CA LYS A 122 -16.28 -7.39 23.99
C LYS A 122 -14.76 -7.19 23.98
N THR A 123 -14.02 -8.01 24.72
CA THR A 123 -12.55 -7.94 24.72
C THR A 123 -11.95 -8.34 23.37
N GLU A 124 -12.49 -9.38 22.73
CA GLU A 124 -12.09 -9.80 21.39
C GLU A 124 -12.39 -8.73 20.35
N LEU A 125 -13.59 -8.15 20.37
CA LEU A 125 -13.94 -7.02 19.49
C LEU A 125 -13.01 -5.83 19.68
N ALA A 126 -12.65 -5.50 20.93
CA ALA A 126 -11.68 -4.45 21.22
C ALA A 126 -10.27 -4.80 20.72
N SER A 127 -9.87 -6.07 20.74
CA SER A 127 -8.60 -6.53 20.16
C SER A 127 -8.61 -6.38 18.63
N LEU A 128 -9.64 -6.91 17.98
CA LEU A 128 -9.82 -6.83 16.53
C LEU A 128 -9.86 -5.37 16.05
N SER A 129 -10.54 -4.49 16.79
CA SER A 129 -10.54 -3.06 16.48
C SER A 129 -9.15 -2.44 16.50
N ARG A 130 -8.30 -2.83 17.46
CA ARG A 130 -6.90 -2.34 17.53
C ARG A 130 -6.05 -2.91 16.41
N GLU A 131 -6.27 -4.17 16.02
CA GLU A 131 -5.57 -4.79 14.88
C GLU A 131 -5.94 -4.12 13.57
N ILE A 132 -7.21 -3.75 13.38
CA ILE A 132 -7.67 -2.98 12.22
C ILE A 132 -7.01 -1.61 12.18
N GLU A 133 -6.98 -0.88 13.31
CA GLU A 133 -6.34 0.45 13.39
C GLU A 133 -4.83 0.36 13.13
N ALA A 134 -4.16 -0.67 13.66
CA ALA A 134 -2.75 -0.92 13.40
C ALA A 134 -2.48 -1.25 11.92
N LEU A 135 -3.37 -1.99 11.27
CA LEU A 135 -3.27 -2.30 9.85
C LEU A 135 -3.50 -1.05 8.99
N GLU A 136 -4.49 -0.23 9.34
CA GLU A 136 -4.74 1.05 8.67
C GLU A 136 -3.52 1.97 8.75
N HIS A 137 -2.91 2.11 9.93
CA HIS A 137 -1.70 2.91 10.10
C HIS A 137 -0.55 2.39 9.24
N ARG A 138 -0.32 1.06 9.21
CA ARG A 138 0.73 0.47 8.35
C ARG A 138 0.48 0.72 6.88
N LEU A 139 -0.77 0.58 6.42
CA LEU A 139 -1.13 0.86 5.04
C LEU A 139 -0.92 2.34 4.69
N GLN A 140 -1.24 3.26 5.59
CA GLN A 140 -1.00 4.69 5.37
C GLN A 140 0.51 4.99 5.31
N GLU A 141 1.31 4.38 6.18
CA GLU A 141 2.77 4.50 6.16
C GLU A 141 3.36 3.94 4.87
N ASP A 142 2.94 2.74 4.46
CA ASP A 142 3.39 2.10 3.21
C ASP A 142 2.98 2.94 2.00
N LEU A 143 1.75 3.46 1.95
CA LEU A 143 1.30 4.36 0.87
C LEU A 143 2.12 5.65 0.82
N ALA A 144 2.40 6.27 1.98
CA ALA A 144 3.23 7.46 2.05
C ALA A 144 4.67 7.17 1.59
N SER A 145 5.23 6.02 1.99
CA SER A 145 6.54 5.56 1.55
C SER A 145 6.58 5.30 0.05
N MET A 146 5.57 4.62 -0.51
CA MET A 146 5.46 4.37 -1.95
C MET A 146 5.31 5.68 -2.73
N GLN A 147 4.52 6.62 -2.22
CA GLN A 147 4.39 7.93 -2.86
C GLN A 147 5.73 8.68 -2.86
N ALA A 148 6.45 8.68 -1.73
CA ALA A 148 7.77 9.29 -1.66
C ALA A 148 8.77 8.63 -2.63
N ASP A 149 8.74 7.30 -2.76
CA ASP A 149 9.59 6.56 -3.71
C ASP A 149 9.25 6.87 -5.18
N VAL A 150 7.95 6.99 -5.51
CA VAL A 150 7.51 7.45 -6.83
C VAL A 150 7.96 8.89 -7.11
N ASP A 151 7.85 9.78 -6.13
CA ASP A 151 8.28 11.17 -6.29
C ASP A 151 9.80 11.28 -6.44
N LEU A 152 10.57 10.49 -5.68
CA LEU A 152 12.02 10.40 -5.79
C LEU A 152 12.44 9.88 -7.16
N SER A 153 11.90 8.74 -7.58
CA SER A 153 12.20 8.16 -8.90
C SER A 153 11.83 9.13 -10.03
N MET A 154 10.68 9.81 -9.94
CA MET A 154 10.29 10.81 -10.93
C MET A 154 11.23 12.02 -10.95
N ASN A 155 11.74 12.44 -9.79
CA ASN A 155 12.72 13.50 -9.71
C ASN A 155 14.07 13.09 -10.32
N ASP A 156 14.50 11.86 -10.05
CA ASP A 156 15.71 11.27 -10.64
C ASP A 156 15.60 11.18 -12.16
N TYR A 157 14.48 10.68 -12.69
CA TYR A 157 14.21 10.69 -14.12
C TYR A 157 14.26 12.09 -14.73
N ARG A 158 13.67 13.09 -14.07
CA ARG A 158 13.74 14.49 -14.53
C ARG A 158 15.16 15.04 -14.45
N ALA A 159 15.95 14.64 -13.45
CA ALA A 159 17.34 15.05 -13.31
C ALA A 159 18.22 14.44 -14.40
N GLU A 160 18.05 13.15 -14.66
CA GLU A 160 18.73 12.42 -15.73
C GLU A 160 18.39 13.02 -17.10
N ALA A 161 17.10 13.22 -17.40
CA ALA A 161 16.69 13.86 -18.65
C ALA A 161 17.30 15.27 -18.80
N ARG A 162 17.33 16.09 -17.73
CA ARG A 162 18.00 17.40 -17.76
C ARG A 162 19.50 17.28 -17.98
N GLN A 163 20.15 16.26 -17.43
CA GLN A 163 21.57 16.00 -17.62
C GLN A 163 21.85 15.61 -19.08
N GLU A 164 21.06 14.71 -19.67
CA GLU A 164 21.16 14.37 -21.09
C GLU A 164 20.96 15.59 -21.99
N HIS A 165 19.97 16.44 -21.67
CA HIS A 165 19.78 17.71 -22.38
C HIS A 165 20.98 18.65 -22.26
N LYS A 166 21.63 18.72 -21.10
CA LYS A 166 22.86 19.51 -20.94
C LYS A 166 24.02 18.92 -21.75
N LEU A 167 24.18 17.61 -21.76
CA LEU A 167 25.23 16.93 -22.54
C LEU A 167 25.04 17.17 -24.04
N THR A 168 23.83 17.01 -24.55
CA THR A 168 23.50 17.30 -25.95
C THR A 168 23.73 18.78 -26.28
N HIS A 169 23.37 19.70 -25.39
CA HIS A 169 23.63 21.13 -25.58
C HIS A 169 25.13 21.46 -25.62
N ILE A 170 25.94 20.89 -24.72
CA ILE A 170 27.40 21.01 -24.74
C ILE A 170 27.96 20.48 -26.06
N GLY A 171 27.49 19.33 -26.52
CA GLY A 171 27.90 18.77 -27.81
C GLY A 171 27.58 19.68 -29.00
N ILE A 172 26.39 20.30 -29.01
CA ILE A 172 26.03 21.30 -30.03
C ILE A 172 26.98 22.50 -29.98
N GLN A 173 27.28 23.01 -28.79
CA GLN A 173 28.19 24.15 -28.62
C GLN A 173 29.62 23.83 -29.06
N GLU A 174 30.11 22.63 -28.74
CA GLU A 174 31.42 22.14 -29.19
C GLU A 174 31.50 22.08 -30.72
N ILE A 175 30.49 21.49 -31.37
CA ILE A 175 30.41 21.43 -32.84
C ILE A 175 30.37 22.84 -33.43
N ASN A 176 29.58 23.76 -32.85
CA ASN A 176 29.49 25.13 -33.32
C ASN A 176 30.83 25.89 -33.19
N ASN A 177 31.53 25.71 -32.07
CA ASN A 177 32.86 26.28 -31.86
C ASN A 177 33.86 25.71 -32.88
N ARG A 178 33.87 24.39 -33.07
CA ARG A 178 34.72 23.74 -34.07
C ARG A 178 34.43 24.24 -35.48
N LEU A 179 33.16 24.39 -35.86
CA LEU A 179 32.77 24.94 -37.14
C LEU A 179 33.25 26.39 -37.32
N THR A 180 33.16 27.21 -36.26
CA THR A 180 33.64 28.59 -36.27
C THR A 180 35.15 28.66 -36.51
N VAL A 181 35.94 27.81 -35.85
CA VAL A 181 37.39 27.71 -36.07
C VAL A 181 37.70 27.28 -37.50
N LEU A 182 37.05 26.21 -37.99
CA LEU A 182 37.23 25.72 -39.37
C LEU A 182 36.85 26.77 -40.43
N LEU A 183 35.80 27.55 -40.17
CA LEU A 183 35.41 28.66 -41.04
C LEU A 183 36.48 29.77 -41.04
N GLY A 184 37.07 30.06 -39.88
CA GLY A 184 38.23 30.94 -39.75
C GLY A 184 39.43 30.46 -40.58
N ASP A 185 39.82 29.20 -40.43
CA ASP A 185 40.93 28.59 -41.18
C ASP A 185 40.68 28.61 -42.70
N CYS A 186 39.44 28.35 -43.12
CA CYS A 186 39.02 28.44 -44.52
C CYS A 186 39.12 29.87 -45.05
N ASN A 187 38.68 30.86 -44.28
CA ASN A 187 38.79 32.28 -44.66
C ASN A 187 40.26 32.72 -44.77
N VAL A 188 41.11 32.33 -43.82
CA VAL A 188 42.57 32.60 -43.89
C VAL A 188 43.19 31.93 -45.12
N SER A 189 42.78 30.69 -45.41
CA SER A 189 43.21 29.97 -46.61
C SER A 189 42.78 30.70 -47.89
N LEU A 190 41.54 31.20 -47.95
CA LEU A 190 41.04 32.02 -49.06
C LEU A 190 41.81 33.34 -49.21
N GLU A 191 42.14 34.02 -48.11
CA GLU A 191 42.92 35.25 -48.14
C GLU A 191 44.35 35.00 -48.62
N SER A 192 44.97 33.90 -48.17
CA SER A 192 46.27 33.44 -48.67
C SER A 192 46.23 33.17 -50.17
N LEU A 193 45.18 32.50 -50.67
CA LEU A 193 45.01 32.26 -52.11
C LEU A 193 44.81 33.56 -52.90
N LYS A 194 44.03 34.52 -52.39
CA LYS A 194 43.89 35.85 -52.99
C LYS A 194 45.24 36.57 -53.06
N TRP A 195 45.98 36.58 -51.95
CA TRP A 195 47.31 37.17 -51.88
C TRP A 195 48.26 36.54 -52.90
N GLN A 196 48.32 35.21 -52.93
CA GLN A 196 49.14 34.48 -53.90
C GLN A 196 48.72 34.75 -55.36
N SER A 197 47.42 34.84 -55.63
CA SER A 197 46.90 35.15 -56.97
C SER A 197 47.33 36.53 -57.43
N ILE A 198 47.25 37.54 -56.55
CA ILE A 198 47.72 38.91 -56.83
C ILE A 198 49.21 38.92 -57.16
N TRP A 199 50.05 38.27 -56.34
CA TRP A 199 51.50 38.22 -56.59
C TRP A 199 51.85 37.48 -57.88
N LYS A 200 51.20 36.34 -58.16
CA LYS A 200 51.41 35.59 -59.41
C LYS A 200 51.00 36.43 -60.62
N GLY A 201 49.88 37.15 -60.54
CA GLY A 201 49.44 38.07 -61.59
C GLY A 201 50.42 39.23 -61.82
N LEU A 202 50.90 39.86 -60.73
CA LEU A 202 51.90 40.92 -60.80
C LEU A 202 53.21 40.44 -61.42
N MET A 203 53.73 39.30 -60.98
CA MET A 203 54.94 38.72 -61.56
C MET A 203 54.76 38.41 -63.04
N GLY A 204 53.61 37.83 -63.43
CA GLY A 204 53.27 37.61 -64.82
C GLY A 204 53.27 38.89 -65.66
N ALA A 205 52.73 39.99 -65.13
CA ALA A 205 52.75 41.29 -65.80
C ALA A 205 54.19 41.83 -65.98
N VAL A 206 55.05 41.72 -64.95
CA VAL A 206 56.46 42.12 -65.04
C VAL A 206 57.23 41.28 -66.06
N PHE A 207 57.06 39.96 -66.06
CA PHE A 207 57.68 39.10 -67.07
C PHE A 207 57.17 39.40 -68.48
N ALA A 208 55.89 39.73 -68.64
CA ALA A 208 55.33 40.13 -69.93
C ALA A 208 55.93 41.45 -70.44
N THR A 209 56.06 42.47 -69.59
CA THR A 209 56.67 43.76 -70.00
C THR A 209 58.14 43.58 -70.37
N ILE A 210 58.91 42.84 -69.57
CA ILE A 210 60.30 42.51 -69.88
C ILE A 210 60.39 41.71 -71.20
N GLY A 211 59.52 40.72 -71.40
CA GLY A 211 59.47 39.92 -72.62
C GLY A 211 59.17 40.78 -73.86
N VAL A 212 58.22 41.71 -73.78
CA VAL A 212 57.92 42.66 -74.85
C VAL A 212 59.10 43.60 -75.11
N SER A 213 59.74 44.15 -74.07
CA SER A 213 60.92 45.01 -74.21
C SER A 213 62.11 44.26 -74.83
N LEU A 214 62.36 43.01 -74.39
CA LEU A 214 63.45 42.18 -74.92
C LEU A 214 63.17 41.78 -76.37
N LEU A 215 61.93 41.42 -76.71
CA LEU A 215 61.53 41.13 -78.08
C LEU A 215 61.66 42.37 -78.97
N GLY A 216 61.24 43.54 -78.47
CA GLY A 216 61.44 44.83 -79.13
C GLY A 216 62.93 45.15 -79.36
N TYR A 217 63.78 44.86 -78.37
CA TYR A 217 65.23 45.01 -78.47
C TYR A 217 65.86 44.00 -79.45
N ALA A 218 65.42 42.75 -79.46
CA ALA A 218 65.86 41.76 -80.43
C ALA A 218 65.45 42.16 -81.86
N LEU A 219 64.22 42.65 -82.05
CA LEU A 219 63.76 43.17 -83.34
C LEU A 219 64.54 44.43 -83.76
N SER A 220 64.88 45.32 -82.83
CA SER A 220 65.67 46.50 -83.14
C SER A 220 67.09 46.12 -83.56
N THR A 221 67.76 45.23 -82.82
CA THR A 221 69.11 44.75 -83.16
C THR A 221 69.14 43.97 -84.48
N LEU A 222 68.09 43.18 -84.79
CA LEU A 222 67.92 42.57 -86.10
C LEU A 222 67.67 43.60 -87.21
N ARG A 223 66.93 44.68 -86.92
CA ARG A 223 66.73 45.80 -87.84
C ARG A 223 68.03 46.55 -88.13
N TRP A 224 68.84 46.86 -87.10
CA TRP A 224 70.20 47.42 -87.25
C TRP A 224 71.10 46.50 -88.08
N ARG A 225 70.95 45.17 -87.94
CA ARG A 225 71.67 44.19 -88.78
C ARG A 225 71.20 44.23 -90.24
N SER A 226 69.91 44.44 -90.49
CA SER A 226 69.37 44.62 -91.84
C SER A 226 69.74 45.97 -92.47
N GLU A 227 69.90 47.02 -91.65
CA GLU A 227 70.27 48.37 -92.09
C GLU A 227 71.76 48.44 -92.43
N SER A 228 72.59 47.73 -91.64
CA SER A 228 74.00 47.46 -91.97
C SER A 228 74.15 46.66 -93.28
N ALA A 229 73.17 45.81 -93.62
CA ALA A 229 73.13 45.10 -94.91
C ALA A 229 72.64 45.99 -96.09
N ARG A 230 71.82 47.03 -95.84
CA ARG A 230 71.38 48.00 -96.86
C ARG A 230 72.45 49.07 -97.15
N VAL A 231 73.27 49.43 -96.17
CA VAL A 231 74.42 50.34 -96.37
C VAL A 231 75.56 49.65 -97.16
N ALA A 232 75.65 48.32 -97.14
CA ALA A 232 76.60 47.55 -97.94
C ALA A 232 76.22 47.38 -99.44
N SER A 233 75.08 47.90 -99.91
CA SER A 233 74.60 47.69 -101.29
C SER A 233 74.31 48.97 -102.10
N LYS A 234 75.00 50.08 -101.83
CA LYS A 234 75.05 51.22 -102.78
C LYS A 234 76.44 51.31 -103.43
N PRO A 235 76.58 51.02 -104.74
CA PRO A 235 77.83 51.20 -105.46
C PRO A 235 78.07 52.66 -105.88
N THR A 236 79.30 53.13 -105.65
CA THR A 236 79.89 54.36 -106.18
C THR A 236 80.65 54.06 -107.47
N SER A 237 80.30 54.76 -108.56
CA SER A 237 81.17 55.09 -109.71
C SER A 237 80.87 56.55 -110.05
N THR A 238 81.70 57.59 -109.86
CA THR A 238 83.01 57.94 -110.48
C THR A 238 83.11 57.61 -111.96
N ILE A 239 83.63 58.42 -112.90
CA ILE A 239 84.26 59.75 -113.01
C ILE A 239 84.34 60.01 -114.54
N ILE A 240 84.39 61.25 -115.03
CA ILE A 240 85.34 61.78 -116.05
C ILE A 240 85.10 63.30 -116.13
N ASP A 241 85.96 64.07 -115.44
CA ASP A 241 86.46 65.35 -115.95
C ASP A 241 87.64 65.02 -116.88
N PRO A 242 87.94 65.85 -117.89
CA PRO A 242 89.06 66.77 -117.66
C PRO A 242 89.00 68.10 -118.44
N SER A 243 89.63 69.12 -117.84
CA SER A 243 90.45 70.16 -118.50
C SER A 243 89.69 71.26 -119.27
N LEU A 244 90.09 72.53 -119.31
CA LEU A 244 91.25 73.26 -118.82
C LEU A 244 90.94 74.77 -119.01
N THR A 245 91.47 75.61 -118.12
CA THR A 245 92.18 76.85 -118.47
C THR A 245 91.41 78.11 -118.93
N TYR A 246 91.55 79.09 -118.05
CA TYR A 246 91.79 80.54 -118.24
C TYR A 246 90.65 81.45 -118.70
N ALA A 247 90.41 82.44 -117.83
CA ALA A 247 90.48 83.89 -118.09
C ALA A 247 89.57 84.45 -119.20
N ASP A 248 89.07 85.66 -119.14
CA ASP A 248 89.44 86.89 -118.46
C ASP A 248 88.16 87.74 -118.56
N MET A 249 87.80 88.48 -117.53
CA MET A 249 88.02 89.94 -117.48
C MET A 249 87.09 90.75 -118.40
N GLU A 250 86.42 91.66 -117.69
CA GLU A 250 85.87 92.94 -118.11
C GLU A 250 84.43 93.08 -118.66
N LEU A 251 83.72 93.91 -117.89
CA LEU A 251 82.52 94.73 -118.13
C LEU A 251 81.16 94.03 -118.16
#